data_AF-A0A954NXE8-F1
#
_entry.id   AF-A0A954NXE8-F1
#
_cell.length_a   1.000
_cell.length_b   1.000
_cell.length_c   1.000
_cell.angle_alpha   90.00
_cell.angle_beta   90.00
_cell.angle_gamma   90.00
#
_symmetry.space_group_name_H-M   'P 1'
#
loop_
_entity.id
_entity.type
_entity.pdbx_description
1 polymer ?
#
loop_
_entity_poly.entity_id
_entity_poly.type
_entity_poly.pdbx_seq_one_letter_code
_entity_poly.pdbx_strand_id
1 'polypeptide(L)' 'MTYQRIGAIKTVAAFRELLDELGLELPVDDVPLSATDGSPLAEPLQLGDFTVGNRWCVHPMEGWDGTP' A
#
# COMPACT_ATOMS: atom_id res chain seq x y z
N MET A 1 -6.32 -25.75 -7.16
CA MET A 1 -6.64 -24.56 -6.33
C MET A 1 -6.82 -23.39 -7.26
N THR A 2 -7.98 -22.74 -7.20
CA THR A 2 -8.26 -21.52 -7.97
C THR A 2 -8.01 -20.34 -7.03
N TYR A 3 -7.10 -19.46 -7.38
CA TYR A 3 -6.83 -18.24 -6.61
C TYR A 3 -7.67 -17.10 -7.15
N GLN A 4 -8.23 -16.28 -6.25
CA GLN A 4 -8.95 -15.08 -6.65
C GLN A 4 -7.99 -14.12 -7.36
N ARG A 5 -8.38 -13.67 -8.54
CA ARG A 5 -7.61 -12.66 -9.26
C ARG A 5 -7.73 -11.34 -8.49
N ILE A 6 -6.60 -10.77 -8.07
CA ILE A 6 -6.56 -9.48 -7.38
C ILE A 6 -7.32 -8.40 -8.16
N GLY A 7 -7.16 -8.37 -9.49
CA GLY A 7 -7.87 -7.42 -10.34
C GLY A 7 -9.40 -7.54 -10.34
N ALA A 8 -10.00 -8.61 -9.80
CA ALA A 8 -11.44 -8.73 -9.62
C ALA A 8 -11.95 -8.11 -8.31
N ILE A 9 -11.06 -7.79 -7.37
CA ILE A 9 -11.40 -7.13 -6.09
C ILE A 9 -11.46 -5.63 -6.35
N LYS A 10 -12.68 -5.07 -6.44
CA LYS A 10 -12.89 -3.69 -6.88
C LYS A 10 -13.17 -2.70 -5.75
N THR A 11 -13.47 -3.19 -4.56
CA THR A 11 -13.86 -2.36 -3.43
C THR A 11 -13.10 -2.78 -2.18
N VAL A 12 -12.95 -1.84 -1.25
CA VAL A 12 -12.33 -2.12 0.06
C VAL A 12 -13.13 -3.18 0.82
N ALA A 13 -14.47 -3.12 0.78
CA ALA A 13 -15.33 -4.12 1.40
C ALA A 13 -15.07 -5.54 0.87
N ALA A 14 -15.03 -5.72 -0.45
CA ALA A 14 -14.74 -7.03 -1.05
C ALA A 14 -13.31 -7.53 -0.72
N PHE A 15 -12.37 -6.61 -0.49
CA PHE A 15 -11.04 -6.99 -0.03
C PHE A 15 -11.05 -7.47 1.42
N ARG A 16 -11.77 -6.78 2.32
CA ARG A 16 -11.92 -7.21 3.72
C ARG A 16 -12.61 -8.56 3.85
N GLU A 17 -13.66 -8.81 3.06
CA GLU A 17 -14.32 -10.12 3.00
C GLU A 17 -13.33 -11.24 2.63
N LEU A 18 -12.45 -11.00 1.65
CA LEU A 18 -11.41 -11.96 1.29
C LEU A 18 -10.41 -12.19 2.44
N LEU A 19 -10.02 -11.14 3.16
CA LEU A 19 -9.13 -11.28 4.32
C LEU A 19 -9.77 -12.13 5.42
N ASP A 20 -11.06 -11.92 5.69
CA ASP A 20 -11.83 -12.70 6.65
C ASP A 20 -11.94 -14.18 6.23
N GLU A 21 -12.23 -14.46 4.95
CA GLU A 21 -12.25 -15.82 4.40
C GLU A 21 -10.90 -16.53 4.53
N LEU A 22 -9.81 -15.77 4.40
CA LEU A 22 -8.44 -16.28 4.57
C LEU A 22 -7.99 -16.36 6.04
N GLY A 23 -8.78 -15.83 6.98
CA GLY A 23 -8.43 -15.74 8.40
C GLY A 23 -7.22 -14.82 8.66
N LEU A 24 -7.07 -13.76 7.87
CA LEU A 24 -5.95 -12.80 7.96
C LEU A 24 -6.39 -11.54 8.71
N GLU A 25 -5.64 -11.16 9.73
CA GLU A 25 -5.85 -9.90 10.44
C GLU A 25 -4.95 -8.81 9.83
N LEU A 26 -5.49 -8.10 8.84
CA LEU A 26 -4.83 -6.95 8.21
C LEU A 26 -5.74 -5.72 8.30
N PRO A 27 -5.30 -4.62 8.94
CA PRO A 27 -6.06 -3.39 8.97
C PRO A 27 -6.10 -2.76 7.57
N VAL A 28 -7.30 -2.34 7.16
CA VAL A 28 -7.52 -1.71 5.85
C VAL A 28 -8.40 -0.48 6.08
N ASP A 29 -7.92 0.69 5.70
CA ASP A 29 -8.69 1.94 5.74
C ASP A 29 -9.65 2.03 4.54
N ASP A 30 -10.77 2.76 4.69
CA ASP A 30 -11.71 2.98 3.57
C ASP A 30 -11.13 3.91 2.50
N VAL A 31 -10.30 4.87 2.92
CA VAL A 31 -9.72 5.91 2.05
C VAL A 31 -8.28 6.17 2.53
N PRO A 32 -7.30 6.27 1.61
CA PRO A 32 -5.95 6.65 1.98
C PRO A 32 -5.90 8.12 2.45
N LEU A 33 -5.08 8.39 3.46
CA LEU A 33 -4.82 9.76 3.90
C LEU A 33 -3.95 10.49 2.88
N SER A 34 -4.29 11.75 2.60
CA SER A 34 -3.40 12.66 1.87
C SER A 34 -2.25 13.14 2.77
N ALA A 35 -1.23 13.76 2.18
CA ALA A 35 -0.15 14.37 2.96
C ALA A 35 -0.67 15.45 3.92
N THR A 36 -1.67 16.25 3.51
CA THR A 36 -2.30 17.27 4.37
C THR A 36 -3.13 16.68 5.49
N ASP A 37 -3.66 15.46 5.30
CA ASP A 37 -4.41 14.74 6.33
C ASP A 37 -3.49 13.97 7.30
N GLY A 38 -2.17 14.15 7.20
CA GLY A 38 -1.20 13.49 8.08
C GLY A 38 -0.92 12.05 7.70
N SER A 39 -0.92 11.72 6.40
CA SER A 39 -0.51 10.39 5.93
C SER A 39 0.85 9.98 6.51
N PRO A 40 0.97 8.79 7.10
CA PRO A 40 2.26 8.26 7.57
C PRO A 40 3.30 8.14 6.44
N LEU A 41 2.83 8.06 5.19
CA LEU A 41 3.70 8.04 4.01
C LEU A 41 4.39 9.39 3.77
N ALA A 42 3.82 10.49 4.26
CA ALA A 42 4.37 11.84 4.12
C ALA A 42 5.29 12.24 5.29
N GLU A 43 5.51 11.36 6.27
CA GLU A 43 6.37 11.67 7.41
C GLU A 43 7.84 11.83 6.98
N PRO A 44 8.47 12.99 7.24
CA PRO A 44 9.89 13.18 6.97
C PRO A 44 10.75 12.37 7.94
N LEU A 45 11.98 12.06 7.53
CA LEU A 45 12.98 11.43 8.41
C LEU A 45 14.11 12.43 8.72
N GLN A 46 14.37 12.67 9.99
CA GLN A 46 15.52 13.46 10.44
C GLN A 46 16.77 12.59 10.54
N LEU A 47 17.84 12.98 9.86
CA LEU A 47 19.15 12.33 9.86
C LEU A 47 20.20 13.34 10.34
N GLY A 48 20.44 13.40 11.66
CA GLY A 48 21.29 14.43 12.25
C GLY A 48 20.73 15.82 11.94
N ASP A 49 21.53 16.67 11.28
CA ASP A 49 21.13 18.02 10.89
C ASP A 49 20.45 18.08 9.50
N PHE A 50 20.20 16.93 8.85
CA PHE A 50 19.59 16.83 7.53
C PHE A 50 18.18 16.23 7.59
N THR A 51 17.22 16.82 6.88
CA THR A 51 15.85 16.32 6.79
C THR A 51 15.59 15.67 5.43
N VAL A 52 15.26 14.37 5.45
CA VAL A 52 14.79 13.64 4.28
C VAL A 52 13.28 13.85 4.15
N GLY A 53 12.85 14.69 3.20
CA GLY A 53 11.43 14.97 2.98
C GLY A 53 10.63 13.76 2.47
N ASN A 54 11.24 12.91 1.64
CA ASN A 54 10.67 11.63 1.24
C ASN A 54 11.59 10.49 1.71
N ARG A 55 11.21 9.85 2.80
CA ARG A 55 12.00 8.76 3.43
C ARG A 55 11.82 7.40 2.76
N TRP A 56 10.99 7.29 1.73
CA TRP A 56 10.78 6.04 1.00
C TRP A 56 11.81 5.90 -0.10
N CYS A 57 12.69 4.90 0.05
CA CYS A 57 13.50 4.42 -1.07
C CYS A 57 12.67 3.39 -1.84
N VAL A 58 11.78 3.88 -2.69
CA VAL A 58 11.08 3.02 -3.65
C VAL A 58 12.06 2.68 -4.76
N HIS A 59 12.33 1.38 -4.94
CA HIS A 59 13.06 0.92 -6.12
C HIS A 59 12.37 1.50 -7.37
N PRO A 60 13.13 2.02 -8.35
CA PRO A 60 12.53 2.38 -9.62
C PRO A 60 11.81 1.13 -10.13
N MET A 61 10.50 1.22 -10.30
CA MET A 61 9.68 0.13 -10.84
C MET A 61 9.93 -0.06 -12.36
N GLU A 62 11.11 0.31 -12.86
CA GLU A 62 11.55 -0.08 -14.18
C GLU A 62 11.70 -1.60 -14.19
N GLY A 63 10.79 -2.30 -14.86
CA GLY A 63 10.96 -3.71 -15.21
C GLY A 63 10.02 -4.72 -14.54
N TRP A 64 8.74 -4.38 -14.33
CA TRP A 64 7.72 -5.41 -14.10
C TRP A 64 6.51 -5.22 -15.03
N ASP A 65 6.73 -5.09 -16.33
CA ASP A 65 5.64 -5.28 -17.29
C ASP A 65 5.43 -6.77 -17.64
N GLY A 66 6.36 -7.67 -17.29
CA GLY A 66 6.16 -9.12 -17.39
C GLY A 66 5.67 -9.59 -18.77
N THR A 67 5.92 -8.78 -19.80
CA THR A 67 5.63 -9.14 -21.18
C THR A 67 6.69 -10.14 -21.64
N PRO A 68 6.32 -11.24 -22.31
CA PRO A 68 7.28 -12.16 -22.91
C PRO A 68 8.25 -11.46 -23.86
#